data_AF-A0A9D2G7Q2-F1
#
_entry.id   AF-A0A9D2G7Q2-F1
#
_cell.length_a   1.000
_cell.length_b   1.000
_cell.length_c   1.000
_cell.angle_alpha   90.00
_cell.angle_beta   90.00
_cell.angle_gamma   90.00
#
_symmetry.space_group_name_H-M   'P 1'
#
loop_
_entity.id
_entity.type
_entity.pdbx_description
1 polymer ?
#
loop_
_entity_poly.entity_id
_entity_poly.type
_entity_poly.pdbx_seq_one_letter_code
_entity_poly.pdbx_strand_id
1 'polypeptide(L)'
;RVIGVYSPIGRTQKTSFALTLGQILGREHAALYLNLESYSGFEQLLETHFDQSLSDILYYARQENSGIVYKIAGMVQTIQNLDFLPPVLFPMDIQTTKYEEWIWLFRQLEQNSNYEILILDLGDGVADLYQILDYCTEIYVPVRQDLMSMAKIEQFENALQMWDSLSVLEKMKKIRIPFYAAGKSGRDWLEGLAWSELGDYVRKVLRGEDTG
;
A
#
# COMPACT_ATOMS: atom_id res chain seq x y z
N ARG A 1 -1.07 -13.08 -3.03
CA ARG A 1 -2.11 -12.32 -2.29
C ARG A 1 -1.85 -10.84 -2.51
N VAL A 2 -2.89 -10.05 -2.78
CA VAL A 2 -2.75 -8.59 -2.96
C VAL A 2 -3.58 -7.88 -1.91
N ILE A 3 -2.91 -7.11 -1.06
CA ILE A 3 -3.53 -6.40 0.07
C ILE A 3 -3.53 -4.92 -0.25
N GLY A 4 -4.72 -4.33 -0.38
CA GLY A 4 -4.89 -2.90 -0.51
C GLY A 4 -4.95 -2.22 0.85
N VAL A 5 -4.32 -1.06 0.99
CA VAL A 5 -4.52 -0.17 2.12
C VAL A 5 -4.94 1.18 1.57
N TYR A 6 -6.20 1.57 1.82
CA TYR A 6 -6.80 2.77 1.25
C TYR A 6 -7.76 3.42 2.25
N SER A 7 -7.85 4.75 2.26
CA SER A 7 -8.92 5.45 2.97
C SER A 7 -9.21 6.78 2.29
N PRO A 8 -10.49 7.15 2.07
CA PRO A 8 -10.87 8.48 1.58
C PRO A 8 -10.67 9.59 2.64
N ILE A 9 -10.18 9.23 3.83
CA ILE A 9 -9.88 10.15 4.92
C ILE A 9 -8.36 10.32 5.03
N GLY A 10 -7.90 11.58 4.96
CA GLY A 10 -6.51 11.93 5.23
C GLY A 10 -6.15 11.82 6.73
N ARG A 11 -4.84 11.76 7.02
CA ARG A 11 -4.29 11.69 8.39
C ARG A 11 -4.83 10.51 9.23
N THR A 12 -4.92 9.35 8.60
CA THR A 12 -5.37 8.09 9.20
C THR A 12 -4.22 7.14 9.57
N GLN A 13 -2.96 7.53 9.37
CA GLN A 13 -1.77 6.68 9.56
C GLN A 13 -1.70 5.46 8.62
N LYS A 14 -2.34 5.58 7.45
CA LYS A 14 -2.43 4.55 6.41
C LYS A 14 -1.07 3.98 6.00
N THR A 15 -0.11 4.84 5.65
CA THR A 15 1.25 4.48 5.24
C THR A 15 1.98 3.73 6.35
N SER A 16 1.90 4.24 7.59
CA SER A 16 2.48 3.58 8.77
C SER A 16 1.90 2.19 8.99
N PHE A 17 0.58 2.03 8.85
CA PHE A 17 -0.09 0.74 8.95
C PHE A 17 0.34 -0.22 7.85
N ALA A 18 0.37 0.23 6.59
CA ALA A 18 0.78 -0.59 5.44
C ALA A 18 2.22 -1.11 5.59
N LEU A 19 3.15 -0.25 6.02
CA LEU A 19 4.53 -0.63 6.31
C LEU A 19 4.62 -1.61 7.48
N THR A 20 3.90 -1.36 8.57
CA THR A 20 3.88 -2.24 9.75
C THR A 20 3.32 -3.63 9.40
N LEU A 21 2.23 -3.65 8.63
CA LEU A 21 1.61 -4.87 8.12
C LEU A 21 2.60 -5.66 7.26
N GLY A 22 3.28 -5.00 6.33
CA GLY A 22 4.30 -5.63 5.49
C GLY A 22 5.46 -6.19 6.30
N GLN A 23 6.00 -5.47 7.27
CA GLN A 23 7.09 -5.95 8.12
C GLN A 23 6.72 -7.15 8.99
N ILE A 24 5.46 -7.25 9.41
CA ILE A 24 4.96 -8.39 10.20
C ILE A 24 4.76 -9.61 9.30
N LEU A 25 4.06 -9.45 8.17
CA LEU A 25 3.81 -10.53 7.21
C LEU A 25 5.11 -11.04 6.56
N GLY A 26 6.06 -10.13 6.33
CA GLY A 26 7.39 -10.41 5.79
C GLY A 26 8.24 -11.39 6.60
N ARG A 27 7.87 -11.66 7.86
CA ARG A 27 8.55 -12.67 8.70
C ARG A 27 8.27 -14.09 8.26
N GLU A 28 7.12 -14.33 7.64
CA GLU A 28 6.65 -15.68 7.27
C GLU A 28 6.49 -15.84 5.75
N HIS A 29 6.38 -14.73 5.01
CA HIS A 29 6.13 -14.70 3.57
C HIS A 29 7.05 -13.72 2.87
N ALA A 30 7.43 -14.01 1.62
CA ALA A 30 8.07 -13.01 0.77
C ALA A 30 7.07 -11.87 0.45
N ALA A 31 7.27 -10.70 1.05
CA ALA A 31 6.35 -9.55 0.95
C ALA A 31 7.00 -8.36 0.23
N LEU A 32 6.29 -7.79 -0.75
CA LEU A 32 6.68 -6.56 -1.46
C LEU A 32 5.67 -5.44 -1.21
N TYR A 33 6.16 -4.29 -0.75
CA TYR A 33 5.40 -3.08 -0.55
C TYR A 33 5.57 -2.10 -1.72
N LEU A 34 4.45 -1.57 -2.22
CA LEU A 34 4.40 -0.53 -3.24
C LEU A 34 3.68 0.70 -2.68
N ASN A 35 4.37 1.84 -2.62
CA ASN A 35 3.73 3.12 -2.32
C ASN A 35 3.14 3.71 -3.61
N LEU A 36 1.82 3.86 -3.62
CA LEU A 36 1.03 4.44 -4.72
C LEU A 36 0.38 5.75 -4.28
N GLU A 37 1.05 6.50 -3.40
CA GLU A 37 0.65 7.87 -3.05
C GLU A 37 1.35 8.88 -3.96
N SER A 38 0.69 10.01 -4.21
CA SER A 38 1.28 11.10 -5.00
C SER A 38 2.59 11.64 -4.41
N TYR A 39 2.73 11.59 -3.08
CA TYR A 39 3.92 12.07 -2.36
C TYR A 39 4.27 11.10 -1.23
N SER A 40 5.31 10.30 -1.44
CA SER A 40 5.72 9.27 -0.46
C SER A 40 6.56 9.83 0.69
N GLY A 41 7.42 10.82 0.41
CA GLY A 41 8.40 11.36 1.36
C GLY A 41 9.54 10.39 1.72
N PHE A 42 9.71 9.29 0.98
CA PHE A 42 10.65 8.22 1.34
C PHE A 42 12.11 8.66 1.31
N GLU A 43 12.52 9.45 0.31
CA GLU A 43 13.91 9.94 0.22
C GLU A 43 14.27 10.83 1.41
N GLN A 44 13.38 11.73 1.80
CA GLN A 44 13.57 12.60 2.96
C GLN A 44 13.55 11.80 4.26
N LEU A 45 12.67 10.81 4.36
CA LEU A 45 12.56 9.95 5.54
C LEU A 45 13.78 9.03 5.71
N LEU A 46 14.31 8.50 4.61
CA LEU A 46 15.44 7.57 4.63
C LEU A 46 16.80 8.27 4.50
N GLU A 47 16.81 9.59 4.33
CA GLU A 47 18.01 10.40 4.07
C GLU A 47 18.84 9.82 2.93
N THR A 48 18.16 9.41 1.85
CA THR A 48 18.75 8.73 0.69
C THR A 48 18.21 9.30 -0.61
N HIS A 49 18.91 9.04 -1.71
CA HIS A 49 18.44 9.25 -3.07
C HIS A 49 18.30 7.89 -3.76
N PHE A 50 17.24 7.69 -4.55
CA PHE A 50 17.07 6.49 -5.34
C PHE A 50 17.33 6.78 -6.81
N ASP A 51 18.34 6.12 -7.39
CA ASP A 51 18.70 6.30 -8.81
C ASP A 51 17.64 5.74 -9.76
N GLN A 52 16.85 4.77 -9.28
CA GLN A 52 15.73 4.16 -10.00
C GLN A 52 14.53 4.04 -9.08
N SER A 53 13.32 4.14 -9.66
CA SER A 53 12.07 4.15 -8.92
C SER A 53 10.96 3.34 -9.60
N LEU A 54 9.79 3.32 -8.97
CA LEU A 54 8.59 2.77 -9.56
C LEU A 54 8.26 3.43 -10.92
N SER A 55 8.68 4.68 -11.17
CA SER A 55 8.51 5.33 -12.47
C SER A 55 9.23 4.56 -13.60
N ASP A 56 10.42 4.02 -13.33
CA ASP A 56 11.15 3.18 -14.29
C ASP A 56 10.41 1.87 -14.56
N ILE A 57 9.88 1.23 -13.51
CA ILE A 57 9.08 -0.01 -13.64
C ILE A 57 7.82 0.26 -14.46
N LEU A 58 7.12 1.36 -14.23
CA LEU A 58 5.94 1.75 -14.98
C LEU A 58 6.25 2.02 -16.45
N TYR A 59 7.41 2.63 -16.73
CA TYR A 59 7.90 2.75 -18.11
C TYR A 59 8.12 1.39 -18.78
N TYR A 60 8.68 0.40 -18.07
CA TYR A 60 8.83 -0.96 -18.61
C TYR A 60 7.50 -1.70 -18.74
N ALA A 61 6.54 -1.46 -17.83
CA ALA A 61 5.21 -2.05 -17.88
C ALA A 61 4.43 -1.59 -19.12
N ARG A 62 4.56 -0.32 -19.53
CA ARG A 62 3.99 0.20 -20.78
C ARG A 62 4.48 -0.49 -22.05
N GLN A 63 5.67 -1.10 -21.99
CA GLN A 63 6.25 -1.85 -23.11
C GLN A 63 6.00 -3.35 -23.00
N GLU A 64 5.27 -3.79 -21.98
CA GLU A 64 5.07 -5.21 -21.64
C GLU A 64 6.40 -5.99 -21.61
N ASN A 65 7.45 -5.39 -21.03
CA ASN A 65 8.79 -5.93 -21.09
C ASN A 65 8.89 -7.28 -20.37
N SER A 66 9.21 -8.35 -21.11
CA SER A 66 9.30 -9.72 -20.58
C SER A 66 10.38 -9.92 -19.51
N GLY A 67 11.34 -9.00 -19.39
CA GLY A 67 12.39 -9.02 -18.36
C GLY A 67 12.07 -8.21 -17.10
N ILE A 68 10.83 -7.77 -16.89
CA ILE A 68 10.50 -6.82 -15.81
C ILE A 68 10.83 -7.35 -14.41
N VAL A 69 10.62 -8.64 -14.14
CA VAL A 69 10.89 -9.23 -12.81
C VAL A 69 12.39 -9.15 -12.47
N TYR A 70 13.28 -9.38 -13.45
CA TYR A 70 14.72 -9.23 -13.24
C TYR A 70 15.12 -7.77 -12.97
N LYS A 71 14.44 -6.82 -13.60
CA LYS A 71 14.66 -5.38 -13.34
C LYS A 71 14.20 -5.00 -11.94
N ILE A 72 13.01 -5.45 -11.54
CA ILE A 72 12.47 -5.26 -10.18
C ILE A 72 13.46 -5.82 -9.15
N ALA A 73 13.95 -7.04 -9.33
CA ALA A 73 14.89 -7.67 -8.40
C ALA A 73 16.19 -6.86 -8.19
N GLY A 74 16.66 -6.13 -9.20
CA GLY A 74 17.83 -5.25 -9.08
C GLY A 74 17.55 -3.89 -8.42
N MET A 75 16.28 -3.52 -8.24
CA MET A 75 15.85 -2.21 -7.74
C MET A 75 15.25 -2.26 -6.32
N VAL A 76 14.83 -3.44 -5.88
CA VAL A 76 14.24 -3.66 -4.56
C VAL A 76 15.18 -3.18 -3.46
N GLN A 77 14.58 -2.48 -2.50
CA GLN A 77 15.20 -2.11 -1.23
C GLN A 77 14.54 -2.91 -0.11
N THR A 78 15.25 -3.14 0.99
CA THR A 78 14.72 -3.93 2.11
C THR A 78 14.76 -3.12 3.40
N ILE A 79 13.65 -3.14 4.14
CA ILE A 79 13.54 -2.63 5.50
C ILE A 79 13.05 -3.75 6.41
N GLN A 80 13.91 -4.21 7.33
CA GLN A 80 13.64 -5.40 8.14
C GLN A 80 13.36 -6.63 7.26
N ASN A 81 12.14 -7.18 7.31
CA ASN A 81 11.71 -8.33 6.51
C ASN A 81 10.76 -7.93 5.36
N LEU A 82 10.71 -6.64 5.03
CA LEU A 82 9.83 -6.12 3.99
C LEU A 82 10.66 -5.55 2.85
N ASP A 83 10.45 -6.08 1.66
CA ASP A 83 10.96 -5.48 0.44
C ASP A 83 10.03 -4.36 -0.02
N PHE A 84 10.60 -3.32 -0.62
CA PHE A 84 9.85 -2.26 -1.27
C PHE A 84 10.54 -1.79 -2.54
N LEU A 85 9.74 -1.33 -3.50
CA LEU A 85 10.26 -0.55 -4.62
C LEU A 85 10.31 0.93 -4.23
N PRO A 86 11.41 1.65 -4.53
CA PRO A 86 11.46 3.09 -4.34
C PRO A 86 10.25 3.78 -4.99
N PRO A 87 9.50 4.62 -4.26
CA PRO A 87 8.28 5.24 -4.79
C PRO A 87 8.54 6.14 -5.99
N VAL A 88 7.49 6.46 -6.75
CA VAL A 88 7.60 7.46 -7.83
C VAL A 88 8.07 8.81 -7.29
N LEU A 89 8.84 9.54 -8.10
CA LEU A 89 9.26 10.90 -7.76
C LEU A 89 8.19 11.95 -8.10
N PHE A 90 7.46 11.72 -9.19
CA PHE A 90 6.46 12.67 -9.69
C PHE A 90 5.05 12.07 -9.58
N PRO A 91 4.07 12.80 -8.98
CA PRO A 91 2.68 12.35 -8.89
C PRO A 91 2.07 11.94 -10.23
N MET A 92 2.51 12.60 -11.31
CA MET A 92 2.03 12.35 -12.68
C MET A 92 2.29 10.90 -13.12
N ASP A 93 3.33 10.24 -12.63
CA ASP A 93 3.62 8.85 -12.99
C ASP A 93 2.52 7.91 -12.49
N ILE A 94 1.96 8.16 -11.29
CA ILE A 94 0.81 7.40 -10.78
C ILE A 94 -0.47 7.82 -11.51
N GLN A 95 -0.69 9.13 -11.66
CA GLN A 95 -1.94 9.67 -12.22
C GLN A 95 -2.17 9.33 -13.69
N THR A 96 -1.09 9.11 -14.45
CA THR A 96 -1.16 8.83 -15.89
C THR A 96 -1.04 7.34 -16.22
N THR A 97 -0.65 6.51 -15.26
CA THR A 97 -0.54 5.06 -15.46
C THR A 97 -1.91 4.44 -15.44
N LYS A 98 -2.22 3.70 -16.50
CA LYS A 98 -3.56 3.12 -16.73
C LYS A 98 -3.78 1.87 -15.89
N TYR A 99 -5.04 1.52 -15.68
CA TYR A 99 -5.43 0.28 -15.01
C TYR A 99 -4.75 -0.95 -15.61
N GLU A 100 -4.71 -1.09 -16.95
CA GLU A 100 -4.13 -2.27 -17.60
C GLU A 100 -2.63 -2.42 -17.32
N GLU A 101 -1.92 -1.29 -17.22
CA GLU A 101 -0.48 -1.24 -16.91
C GLU A 101 -0.23 -1.70 -15.46
N TRP A 102 -1.06 -1.25 -14.52
CA TRP A 102 -1.02 -1.70 -13.12
C TRP A 102 -1.29 -3.19 -12.98
N ILE A 103 -2.38 -3.66 -13.59
CA ILE A 103 -2.76 -5.08 -13.51
C ILE A 103 -1.72 -5.97 -14.19
N TRP A 104 -1.18 -5.54 -15.32
CA TRP A 104 -0.09 -6.28 -15.94
C TRP A 104 1.11 -6.39 -14.99
N LEU A 105 1.53 -5.29 -14.36
CA LEU A 105 2.63 -5.31 -13.38
C LEU A 105 2.33 -6.24 -12.18
N PHE A 106 1.15 -6.14 -11.58
CA PHE A 106 0.78 -6.98 -10.44
C PHE A 106 0.75 -8.45 -10.81
N ARG A 107 0.24 -8.80 -11.99
CA ARG A 107 0.27 -10.18 -12.50
C ARG A 107 1.69 -10.69 -12.75
N GLN A 108 2.59 -9.85 -13.27
CA GLN A 108 4.00 -10.25 -13.43
C GLN A 108 4.64 -10.57 -12.08
N LEU A 109 4.37 -9.76 -11.06
CA LEU A 109 4.84 -10.03 -9.70
C LEU A 109 4.22 -11.30 -9.13
N GLU A 110 2.92 -11.50 -9.26
CA GLU A 110 2.24 -12.68 -8.71
C GLU A 110 2.61 -14.01 -9.39
N GLN A 111 2.86 -13.98 -10.70
CA GLN A 111 3.06 -15.20 -11.50
C GLN A 111 4.53 -15.53 -11.72
N ASN A 112 5.40 -14.51 -11.81
CA ASN A 112 6.77 -14.67 -12.28
C ASN A 112 7.83 -14.22 -11.27
N SER A 113 7.43 -13.75 -10.08
CA SER A 113 8.35 -13.43 -8.98
C SER A 113 8.19 -14.40 -7.80
N ASN A 114 9.05 -14.25 -6.79
CA ASN A 114 8.97 -15.02 -5.55
C ASN A 114 8.06 -14.38 -4.49
N TYR A 115 7.45 -13.22 -4.76
CA TYR A 115 6.61 -12.52 -3.78
C TYR A 115 5.26 -13.20 -3.62
N GLU A 116 4.97 -13.65 -2.40
CA GLU A 116 3.71 -14.26 -2.01
C GLU A 116 2.65 -13.20 -1.68
N ILE A 117 3.10 -12.03 -1.20
CA ILE A 117 2.25 -10.93 -0.74
C ILE A 117 2.69 -9.62 -1.38
N LEU A 118 1.74 -8.94 -2.04
CA LEU A 118 1.87 -7.55 -2.46
C LEU A 118 1.06 -6.66 -1.53
N ILE A 119 1.67 -5.62 -0.97
CA ILE A 119 1.00 -4.59 -0.18
C ILE A 119 0.96 -3.30 -0.99
N LEU A 120 -0.24 -2.83 -1.31
CA LEU A 120 -0.49 -1.61 -2.08
C LEU A 120 -0.96 -0.49 -1.13
N ASP A 121 -0.12 0.52 -0.92
CA ASP A 121 -0.49 1.73 -0.18
C ASP A 121 -1.05 2.77 -1.15
N LEU A 122 -2.37 2.78 -1.27
CA LEU A 122 -3.12 3.45 -2.33
C LEU A 122 -3.52 4.86 -1.91
N GLY A 123 -3.25 5.85 -2.77
CA GLY A 123 -3.76 7.23 -2.63
C GLY A 123 -4.77 7.61 -3.71
N ASP A 124 -5.47 8.73 -3.51
CA ASP A 124 -6.50 9.26 -4.42
C ASP A 124 -5.98 9.60 -5.83
N GLY A 125 -4.66 9.72 -5.99
CA GLY A 125 -4.02 10.03 -7.27
C GLY A 125 -3.98 8.86 -8.25
N VAL A 126 -4.31 7.65 -7.80
CA VAL A 126 -4.32 6.43 -8.63
C VAL A 126 -5.49 6.50 -9.61
N ALA A 127 -5.20 6.50 -10.91
CA ALA A 127 -6.23 6.37 -11.94
C ALA A 127 -6.96 5.03 -11.80
N ASP A 128 -8.28 5.04 -11.99
CA ASP A 128 -9.13 3.86 -11.89
C ASP A 128 -9.01 3.09 -10.55
N LEU A 129 -8.77 3.83 -9.45
CA LEU A 129 -8.55 3.30 -8.11
C LEU A 129 -9.51 2.17 -7.71
N TYR A 130 -10.81 2.27 -8.01
CA TYR A 130 -11.80 1.27 -7.63
C TYR A 130 -11.58 -0.09 -8.30
N GLN A 131 -11.07 -0.10 -9.54
CA GLN A 131 -10.75 -1.33 -10.24
C GLN A 131 -9.50 -1.98 -9.63
N ILE A 132 -8.53 -1.17 -9.17
CA ILE A 132 -7.38 -1.65 -8.41
C ILE A 132 -7.79 -2.19 -7.03
N LEU A 133 -8.71 -1.51 -6.35
CA LEU A 133 -9.30 -2.00 -5.09
C LEU A 133 -10.02 -3.33 -5.32
N ASP A 134 -10.77 -3.46 -6.41
CA ASP A 134 -11.43 -4.73 -6.73
C ASP A 134 -10.44 -5.84 -7.10
N TYR A 135 -9.28 -5.51 -7.67
CA TYR A 135 -8.21 -6.48 -7.88
C TYR A 135 -7.63 -7.03 -6.56
N CYS A 136 -7.68 -6.26 -5.48
CA CYS A 136 -7.16 -6.68 -4.18
C CYS A 136 -7.95 -7.88 -3.64
N THR A 137 -7.24 -8.76 -2.92
CA THR A 137 -7.84 -9.89 -2.21
C THR A 137 -8.49 -9.47 -0.88
N GLU A 138 -7.97 -8.40 -0.27
CA GLU A 138 -8.52 -7.76 0.92
C GLU A 138 -8.09 -6.29 0.95
N ILE A 139 -8.90 -5.44 1.59
CA ILE A 139 -8.66 -3.99 1.64
C ILE A 139 -8.74 -3.54 3.09
N TYR A 140 -7.65 -3.08 3.68
CA TYR A 140 -7.68 -2.41 4.97
C TYR A 140 -8.05 -0.94 4.79
N VAL A 141 -9.06 -0.50 5.54
CA VAL A 141 -9.60 0.86 5.48
C VAL A 141 -9.44 1.56 6.82
N PRO A 142 -8.33 2.29 7.05
CA PRO A 142 -8.18 3.14 8.22
C PRO A 142 -9.31 4.18 8.34
N VAL A 143 -10.05 4.17 9.45
CA VAL A 143 -11.16 5.09 9.72
C VAL A 143 -10.97 5.89 11.01
N ARG A 144 -11.69 7.00 11.13
CA ARG A 144 -11.79 7.83 12.34
C ARG A 144 -13.26 8.01 12.71
N GLN A 145 -13.54 8.18 14.00
CA GLN A 145 -14.90 8.28 14.53
C GLN A 145 -15.48 9.71 14.53
N ASP A 146 -14.71 10.71 14.13
CA ASP A 146 -15.24 12.08 14.03
C ASP A 146 -16.29 12.18 12.92
N LEU A 147 -17.26 13.10 13.12
CA LEU A 147 -18.43 13.26 12.25
C LEU A 147 -18.06 13.39 10.76
N MET A 148 -17.04 14.21 10.46
CA MET A 148 -16.61 14.45 9.09
C MET A 148 -15.98 13.21 8.44
N SER A 149 -15.18 12.47 9.20
CA SER A 149 -14.57 11.22 8.73
C SER A 149 -15.63 10.15 8.46
N MET A 150 -16.59 9.98 9.36
CA MET A 150 -17.70 9.03 9.16
C MET A 150 -18.54 9.38 7.93
N ALA A 151 -18.87 10.66 7.73
CA ALA A 151 -19.60 11.12 6.55
C ALA A 151 -18.84 10.86 5.23
N LYS A 152 -17.51 11.00 5.21
CA LYS A 152 -16.68 10.68 4.04
C LYS A 152 -16.66 9.18 3.74
N ILE A 153 -16.60 8.33 4.76
CA ILE A 153 -16.67 6.88 4.59
C ILE A 153 -18.02 6.47 4.05
N GLU A 154 -19.11 7.02 4.60
CA GLU A 154 -20.46 6.77 4.09
C GLU A 154 -20.60 7.22 2.63
N GLN A 155 -20.07 8.40 2.27
CA GLN A 155 -20.06 8.85 0.88
C GLN A 155 -19.29 7.89 -0.04
N PHE A 156 -18.14 7.40 0.40
CA PHE A 156 -17.34 6.43 -0.36
C PHE A 156 -18.06 5.09 -0.52
N GLU A 157 -18.66 4.55 0.55
CA GLU A 157 -19.44 3.31 0.50
C GLU A 157 -20.66 3.44 -0.42
N ASN A 158 -21.38 4.57 -0.36
CA ASN A 158 -22.51 4.87 -1.24
C ASN A 158 -22.09 4.96 -2.71
N ALA A 159 -20.93 5.59 -3.01
CA ALA A 159 -20.42 5.67 -4.37
C ALA A 159 -20.09 4.27 -4.93
N LEU A 160 -19.47 3.39 -4.14
CA LEU A 160 -19.21 2.00 -4.53
C LEU A 160 -20.50 1.23 -4.86
N GLN A 161 -21.58 1.44 -4.10
CA GLN A 161 -22.88 0.84 -4.41
C GLN A 161 -23.45 1.37 -5.73
N MET A 162 -23.36 2.68 -5.97
CA MET A 162 -23.86 3.29 -7.20
C MET A 162 -23.10 2.86 -8.45
N TRP A 163 -21.81 2.51 -8.32
CA TRP A 163 -20.98 1.99 -9.40
C TRP A 163 -20.99 0.47 -9.51
N ASP A 164 -21.90 -0.22 -8.82
CA ASP A 164 -22.01 -1.69 -8.81
C ASP A 164 -20.69 -2.39 -8.41
N SER A 165 -19.90 -1.75 -7.56
CA SER A 165 -18.60 -2.24 -7.08
C SER A 165 -18.74 -2.94 -5.73
N LEU A 166 -19.76 -3.81 -5.60
CA LEU A 166 -20.11 -4.48 -4.34
C LEU A 166 -19.00 -5.40 -3.82
N SER A 167 -18.23 -6.00 -4.72
CA SER A 167 -17.06 -6.83 -4.38
C SER A 167 -16.01 -6.05 -3.58
N VAL A 168 -15.83 -4.76 -3.86
CA VAL A 168 -14.92 -3.90 -3.09
C VAL A 168 -15.41 -3.77 -1.64
N LEU A 169 -16.71 -3.55 -1.45
CA LEU A 169 -17.32 -3.43 -0.11
C LEU A 169 -17.14 -4.73 0.70
N GLU A 170 -17.31 -5.89 0.07
CA GLU A 170 -17.13 -7.20 0.72
C GLU A 170 -15.68 -7.45 1.18
N LYS A 171 -14.71 -6.88 0.47
CA LYS A 171 -13.26 -7.00 0.76
C LYS A 171 -12.76 -5.99 1.79
N MET A 172 -13.55 -4.95 2.10
CA MET A 172 -13.17 -3.87 3.01
C MET A 172 -13.19 -4.30 4.48
N LYS A 173 -12.07 -4.07 5.16
CA LYS A 173 -11.88 -4.23 6.60
C LYS A 173 -11.61 -2.85 7.21
N LYS A 174 -12.65 -2.22 7.74
CA LYS A 174 -12.53 -0.95 8.45
C LYS A 174 -11.74 -1.16 9.74
N ILE A 175 -10.65 -0.40 9.92
CA ILE A 175 -9.76 -0.51 11.08
C ILE A 175 -9.58 0.83 11.77
N ARG A 176 -9.45 0.81 13.10
CA ARG A 176 -9.25 2.00 13.93
C ARG A 176 -7.86 1.98 14.51
N ILE A 177 -6.93 2.61 13.80
CA ILE A 177 -5.55 2.67 14.23
C ILE A 177 -5.46 3.54 15.48
N PRO A 178 -4.92 3.02 16.61
CA PRO A 178 -4.71 3.83 17.81
C PRO A 178 -3.78 5.00 17.47
N PHE A 179 -3.95 6.12 18.18
CA PHE A 179 -3.05 7.26 17.98
C PHE A 179 -1.62 6.81 18.31
N TYR A 180 -0.75 6.82 17.30
CA TYR A 180 0.65 6.46 17.45
C TYR A 180 1.48 7.70 17.12
N ALA A 181 2.17 8.22 18.13
CA ALA A 181 3.17 9.25 17.97
C ALA A 181 4.55 8.59 17.92
N ALA A 182 5.24 8.76 16.80
CA ALA A 182 6.61 8.30 16.65
C ALA A 182 7.54 9.01 17.66
N GLY A 183 8.19 8.25 18.53
CA GLY A 183 9.27 8.76 19.39
C GLY A 183 10.63 8.80 18.69
N LYS A 184 10.72 8.28 17.46
CA LYS A 184 11.90 8.21 16.61
C LYS A 184 11.60 8.87 15.26
N SER A 185 12.65 9.22 14.51
CA SER A 185 12.54 9.79 13.17
C SER A 185 13.30 8.97 12.13
N GLY A 186 13.00 9.23 10.86
CA GLY A 186 13.74 8.68 9.73
C GLY A 186 13.72 7.16 9.63
N ARG A 187 14.87 6.57 9.29
CA ARG A 187 15.02 5.11 9.17
C ARG A 187 14.75 4.36 10.49
N ASP A 188 15.19 4.91 11.62
CA ASP A 188 14.96 4.30 12.94
C ASP A 188 13.46 4.20 13.29
N TRP A 189 12.65 5.13 12.80
CA TRP A 189 11.20 5.06 12.92
C TRP A 189 10.65 3.90 12.11
N LEU A 190 11.02 3.79 10.83
CA LEU A 190 10.59 2.70 9.95
C LEU A 190 10.96 1.33 10.51
N GLU A 191 12.21 1.17 10.96
CA GLU A 191 12.69 -0.09 11.52
C GLU A 191 11.99 -0.43 12.84
N GLY A 192 11.51 0.55 13.59
CA GLY A 192 10.81 0.32 14.86
C GLY A 192 9.34 -0.07 14.75
N LEU A 193 8.70 0.10 13.58
CA LEU A 193 7.24 -0.01 13.41
C LEU A 193 6.67 -1.34 13.91
N ALA A 194 7.25 -2.47 13.47
CA ALA A 194 6.80 -3.81 13.88
C ALA A 194 6.91 -4.08 15.40
N TRP A 195 7.73 -3.34 16.14
CA TRP A 195 7.92 -3.51 17.60
C TRP A 195 7.25 -2.40 18.42
N SER A 196 6.49 -1.52 17.77
CA SER A 196 5.75 -0.45 18.42
C SER A 196 4.34 -0.88 18.86
N GLU A 197 3.61 0.01 19.54
CA GLU A 197 2.18 -0.16 19.83
C GLU A 197 1.35 -0.37 18.54
N LEU A 198 1.76 0.26 17.43
CA LEU A 198 1.15 0.02 16.11
C LEU A 198 1.42 -1.42 15.64
N GLY A 199 2.62 -1.95 15.88
CA GLY A 199 2.94 -3.35 15.60
C GLY A 199 2.08 -4.33 16.38
N ASP A 200 1.86 -4.07 17.67
CA ASP A 200 0.98 -4.90 18.51
C ASP A 200 -0.48 -4.83 18.06
N TYR A 201 -0.95 -3.65 17.67
CA TYR A 201 -2.27 -3.47 17.07
C TYR A 201 -2.42 -4.28 15.77
N VAL A 202 -1.46 -4.18 14.84
CA VAL A 202 -1.51 -4.89 13.57
C VAL A 202 -1.53 -6.42 13.77
N ARG A 203 -0.79 -6.95 14.77
CA ARG A 203 -0.86 -8.38 15.11
C ARG A 203 -2.25 -8.81 15.57
N LYS A 204 -2.96 -7.98 16.34
CA LYS A 204 -4.36 -8.27 16.74
C LYS A 204 -5.30 -8.25 15.55
N VAL A 205 -5.15 -7.27 14.65
CA VAL A 205 -5.92 -7.20 13.40
C VAL A 205 -5.73 -8.46 12.56
N LEU A 206 -4.49 -8.94 12.41
CA LEU A 206 -4.19 -10.17 11.66
C LEU A 206 -4.77 -11.44 12.30
N ARG A 207 -4.94 -11.46 13.64
CA ARG A 207 -5.60 -12.56 14.36
C ARG A 207 -7.13 -12.49 14.35
N GLY A 208 -7.70 -11.41 13.81
CA GLY A 208 -9.15 -11.15 13.85
C GLY A 208 -9.66 -10.72 15.23
N GLU A 209 -8.77 -10.27 16.12
CA GLU A 209 -9.08 -9.88 17.49
C GLU A 209 -9.53 -8.41 17.63
N ASP A 210 -9.38 -7.61 16.57
CA ASP A 210 -9.68 -6.17 16.59
C ASP A 210 -10.34 -5.74 15.27
N THR A 211 -11.65 -6.00 15.17
CA THR A 211 -12.53 -5.41 14.15
C THR A 211 -13.35 -4.33 14.86
N GLY A 212 -12.85 -3.10 14.83
CA GLY A 212 -13.46 -1.95 15.54
C GLY A 212 -14.91 -1.66 15.18
#